data_AF-A0A4V2AQ54-F1
#
_entry.id   AF-A0A4V2AQ54-F1
#
_cell.length_a   1.000
_cell.length_b   1.000
_cell.length_c   1.000
_cell.angle_alpha   90.00
_cell.angle_beta   90.00
_cell.angle_gamma   90.00
#
_symmetry.space_group_name_H-M   'P 1'
#
loop_
_entity.id
_entity.type
_entity.pdbx_description
1 polymer ?
#
loop_
_entity_poly.entity_id
_entity_poly.type
_entity_poly.pdbx_seq_one_letter_code
_entity_poly.pdbx_strand_id
1 'polypeptide(L)'
;MEYNLDWLMNDYGKFLEKFGLDERSVRGHYSEWQVRSGLDSARDYLWYLFQVILGETAKQVTEPVDLQKNNLEIYTAMWFFRTHMEGQRSNELLQLINDTKIRLWQLELPFHFRVKLSGEPCCAYCDHLHGQFFKPDEILEHRAFVLDHCTSETGCSCTISPIAERDEAGQIILKDSAAN
;
A
#
# COMPACT_ATOMS: atom_id res chain seq x y z
N MET A 1 -23.80 0.64 -9.19
CA MET A 1 -23.04 -0.60 -9.41
C MET A 1 -23.47 -1.57 -8.35
N GLU A 2 -23.80 -2.81 -8.71
CA GLU A 2 -24.24 -3.83 -7.75
C GLU A 2 -23.03 -4.69 -7.37
N TYR A 3 -22.71 -4.73 -6.07
CA TYR A 3 -21.60 -5.52 -5.53
C TYR A 3 -22.08 -6.95 -5.24
N ASN A 4 -21.88 -7.86 -6.19
CA ASN A 4 -22.18 -9.28 -6.04
C ASN A 4 -20.90 -10.14 -6.23
N LEU A 5 -21.01 -11.46 -6.07
CA LEU A 5 -19.85 -12.34 -6.22
C LEU A 5 -19.29 -12.35 -7.65
N ASP A 6 -20.12 -12.18 -8.68
CA ASP A 6 -19.64 -12.14 -10.06
C ASP A 6 -18.80 -10.88 -10.31
N TRP A 7 -19.24 -9.73 -9.77
CA TRP A 7 -18.44 -8.51 -9.72
C TRP A 7 -17.10 -8.75 -9.01
N LEU A 8 -17.12 -9.32 -7.80
CA LEU A 8 -15.91 -9.59 -7.03
C LEU A 8 -14.92 -10.45 -7.83
N MET A 9 -15.40 -11.52 -8.46
CA MET A 9 -14.54 -12.40 -9.25
C MET A 9 -14.02 -11.75 -10.53
N ASN A 10 -14.84 -10.94 -11.21
CA ASN A 10 -14.41 -10.22 -12.41
C ASN A 10 -13.35 -9.16 -12.12
N ASP A 11 -13.52 -8.40 -11.04
CA ASP A 11 -12.65 -7.26 -10.72
C ASP A 11 -11.43 -7.67 -9.87
N TYR A 12 -11.55 -8.68 -9.00
CA TYR A 12 -10.50 -9.07 -8.05
C TYR A 12 -10.07 -10.54 -8.14
N GLY A 13 -10.69 -11.37 -8.98
CA GLY A 13 -10.40 -12.81 -9.04
C GLY A 13 -8.92 -13.15 -9.30
N LYS A 14 -8.30 -12.51 -10.30
CA LYS A 14 -6.87 -12.70 -10.60
C LYS A 14 -5.96 -12.23 -9.47
N PHE A 15 -6.35 -11.15 -8.79
CA PHE A 15 -5.61 -10.65 -7.64
C PHE A 15 -5.68 -11.68 -6.49
N LEU A 16 -6.87 -12.19 -6.18
CA LEU A 16 -7.08 -13.19 -5.14
C LEU A 16 -6.37 -14.52 -5.44
N GLU A 17 -6.38 -14.95 -6.70
CA GLU A 17 -5.70 -16.17 -7.15
C GLU A 17 -4.19 -16.12 -6.90
N LYS A 18 -3.55 -14.94 -7.07
CA LYS A 18 -2.13 -14.74 -6.73
C LYS A 18 -1.82 -15.02 -5.27
N PHE A 19 -2.80 -14.83 -4.37
CA PHE A 19 -2.70 -15.12 -2.95
C PHE A 19 -3.30 -16.49 -2.57
N GLY A 20 -3.49 -17.37 -3.54
CA GLY A 20 -3.95 -18.75 -3.32
C GLY A 20 -5.46 -18.90 -3.11
N LEU A 21 -6.25 -17.87 -3.44
CA LEU A 21 -7.70 -17.89 -3.33
C LEU A 21 -8.33 -17.99 -4.71
N ASP A 22 -8.55 -19.23 -5.17
CA ASP A 22 -9.25 -19.48 -6.44
C ASP A 22 -10.76 -19.16 -6.35
N GLU A 23 -11.41 -19.04 -7.51
CA GLU A 23 -12.84 -18.71 -7.60
C GLU A 23 -13.73 -19.68 -6.80
N ARG A 24 -13.42 -20.97 -6.88
CA ARG A 24 -14.21 -22.01 -6.21
C ARG A 24 -14.14 -21.83 -4.69
N SER A 25 -12.94 -21.54 -4.17
CA SER A 25 -12.67 -21.33 -2.75
C SER A 25 -13.35 -20.06 -2.26
N VAL A 26 -13.24 -18.96 -3.02
CA VAL A 26 -13.86 -17.67 -2.69
C VAL A 26 -15.38 -17.80 -2.61
N ARG A 27 -16.02 -18.41 -3.63
CA ARG A 27 -17.47 -18.62 -3.67
C ARG A 27 -17.96 -19.59 -2.61
N GLY A 28 -17.23 -20.69 -2.39
CA GLY A 28 -17.57 -21.69 -1.37
C GLY A 28 -17.53 -21.10 0.04
N HIS A 29 -16.49 -20.33 0.34
CA HIS A 29 -16.32 -19.70 1.65
C HIS A 29 -17.27 -18.52 1.89
N TYR A 30 -17.85 -17.92 0.84
CA TYR A 30 -18.79 -16.79 1.01
C TYR A 30 -19.99 -17.17 1.87
N SER A 31 -20.61 -18.32 1.61
CA SER A 31 -21.76 -18.80 2.40
C SER A 31 -21.41 -18.99 3.89
N GLU A 32 -20.23 -19.54 4.18
CA GLU A 32 -19.76 -19.73 5.55
C GLU A 32 -19.49 -18.39 6.24
N TRP A 33 -18.87 -17.45 5.51
CA TRP A 33 -18.63 -16.11 5.99
C TRP A 33 -19.94 -15.36 6.26
N GLN A 34 -20.93 -15.43 5.37
CA GLN A 34 -22.23 -14.78 5.53
C GLN A 34 -22.94 -15.26 6.80
N VAL A 35 -22.94 -16.58 7.06
CA VAL A 35 -23.54 -17.15 8.28
C VAL A 35 -22.84 -16.63 9.54
N ARG A 36 -21.51 -16.50 9.50
CA ARG A 36 -20.72 -16.03 10.65
C ARG A 36 -20.82 -14.51 10.87
N SER A 37 -20.82 -13.73 9.80
CA SER A 37 -20.83 -12.26 9.86
C SER A 37 -22.24 -11.69 10.04
N GLY A 38 -23.27 -12.43 9.63
CA GLY A 38 -24.64 -11.93 9.53
C GLY A 38 -24.83 -10.91 8.40
N LEU A 39 -23.86 -10.76 7.50
CA LEU A 39 -23.88 -9.83 6.38
C LEU A 39 -24.02 -10.57 5.06
N ASP A 40 -24.85 -10.04 4.16
CA ASP A 40 -24.89 -10.46 2.76
C ASP A 40 -24.41 -9.31 1.86
N SER A 41 -23.08 -9.18 1.76
CA SER A 41 -22.44 -8.11 1.01
C SER A 41 -21.08 -8.57 0.47
N ALA A 42 -20.97 -8.69 -0.85
CA ALA A 42 -19.71 -9.03 -1.52
C ALA A 42 -18.64 -7.94 -1.28
N ARG A 43 -19.06 -6.69 -1.08
CA ARG A 43 -18.18 -5.57 -0.73
C ARG A 43 -17.50 -5.78 0.63
N ASP A 44 -18.29 -6.13 1.65
CA ASP A 44 -17.78 -6.36 3.01
C ASP A 44 -16.99 -7.68 3.07
N TYR A 45 -17.36 -8.64 2.23
CA TYR A 45 -16.59 -9.87 2.05
C TYR A 45 -15.23 -9.62 1.40
N LEU A 46 -15.13 -8.76 0.38
CA LEU A 46 -13.84 -8.38 -0.19
C LEU A 46 -12.93 -7.73 0.86
N TRP A 47 -13.47 -6.84 1.71
CA TRP A 47 -12.73 -6.29 2.86
C TRP A 47 -12.21 -7.38 3.79
N TYR A 48 -13.04 -8.38 4.10
CA TYR A 48 -12.62 -9.54 4.87
C TYR A 48 -11.50 -10.32 4.17
N LEU A 49 -11.61 -10.57 2.86
CA LEU A 49 -10.58 -11.27 2.09
C LEU A 49 -9.25 -10.52 2.09
N PHE A 50 -9.24 -9.18 2.01
CA PHE A 50 -8.02 -8.39 2.17
C PHE A 50 -7.34 -8.64 3.52
N GLN A 51 -8.10 -8.76 4.61
CA GLN A 51 -7.53 -9.06 5.93
C GLN A 51 -7.01 -10.50 6.01
N VAL A 52 -7.70 -11.46 5.38
CA VAL A 52 -7.23 -12.85 5.29
C VAL A 52 -5.89 -12.92 4.57
N ILE A 53 -5.77 -12.32 3.39
CA ILE A 53 -4.51 -12.40 2.62
C ILE A 53 -3.36 -11.63 3.30
N LEU A 54 -3.62 -10.53 4.00
CA LEU A 54 -2.61 -9.86 4.83
C LEU A 54 -2.10 -10.78 5.94
N GLY A 55 -3.03 -11.43 6.65
CA GLY A 55 -2.72 -12.34 7.74
C GLY A 55 -1.96 -13.59 7.28
N GLU A 56 -2.34 -14.17 6.15
CA GLU A 56 -1.67 -15.34 5.58
C GLU A 56 -0.30 -14.99 4.99
N THR A 57 -0.17 -13.85 4.29
CA THR A 57 1.12 -13.36 3.80
C THR A 57 2.14 -13.23 4.93
N ALA A 58 1.73 -12.65 6.07
CA ALA A 58 2.60 -12.48 7.23
C ALA A 58 3.07 -13.80 7.87
N LYS A 59 2.34 -14.90 7.66
CA LYS A 59 2.70 -16.24 8.19
C LYS A 59 3.57 -17.04 7.22
N GLN A 60 3.37 -16.87 5.91
CA GLN A 60 3.95 -17.74 4.90
C GLN A 60 5.25 -17.20 4.32
N VAL A 61 5.43 -15.86 4.28
CA VAL A 61 6.61 -15.25 3.68
C VAL A 61 7.76 -15.17 4.68
N THR A 62 8.92 -15.71 4.30
CA THR A 62 10.14 -15.67 5.11
C THR A 62 11.03 -14.47 4.79
N GLU A 63 11.05 -14.04 3.53
CA GLU A 63 11.91 -12.95 3.08
C GLU A 63 11.24 -11.58 3.29
N PRO A 64 11.88 -10.63 4.01
CA PRO A 64 11.30 -9.31 4.26
C PRO A 64 10.92 -8.55 2.98
N VAL A 65 11.66 -8.75 1.89
CA VAL A 65 11.40 -8.13 0.58
C VAL A 65 10.07 -8.59 0.02
N ASP A 66 9.81 -9.90 0.03
CA ASP A 66 8.59 -10.48 -0.51
C ASP A 66 7.38 -10.07 0.34
N LEU A 67 7.57 -9.94 1.66
CA LEU A 67 6.52 -9.45 2.56
C LEU A 67 6.14 -8.01 2.20
N GLN A 68 7.11 -7.14 1.95
CA GLN A 68 6.82 -5.76 1.53
C GLN A 68 6.19 -5.71 0.13
N LYS A 69 6.64 -6.53 -0.83
CA LYS A 69 6.02 -6.60 -2.16
C LYS A 69 4.56 -7.01 -2.10
N ASN A 70 4.25 -8.07 -1.35
CA ASN A 70 2.89 -8.55 -1.17
C ASN A 70 2.01 -7.51 -0.46
N ASN A 71 2.51 -6.92 0.63
CA ASN A 71 1.79 -5.85 1.33
C ASN A 71 1.52 -4.65 0.42
N LEU A 72 2.48 -4.25 -0.41
CA LEU A 72 2.33 -3.13 -1.33
C LEU A 72 1.17 -3.37 -2.30
N GLU A 73 1.10 -4.57 -2.87
CA GLU A 73 0.03 -4.95 -3.79
C GLU A 73 -1.33 -4.99 -3.08
N ILE A 74 -1.39 -5.58 -1.88
CA ILE A 74 -2.64 -5.68 -1.12
C ILE A 74 -3.14 -4.29 -0.72
N TYR A 75 -2.28 -3.44 -0.15
CA TYR A 75 -2.67 -2.08 0.24
C TYR A 75 -3.05 -1.22 -0.98
N THR A 76 -2.41 -1.41 -2.12
CA THR A 76 -2.79 -0.73 -3.37
C THR A 76 -4.18 -1.16 -3.84
N ALA A 77 -4.49 -2.46 -3.79
CA ALA A 77 -5.82 -2.97 -4.14
C ALA A 77 -6.91 -2.46 -3.17
N MET A 78 -6.61 -2.44 -1.86
CA MET A 78 -7.49 -1.86 -0.83
C MET A 78 -7.72 -0.36 -1.07
N TRP A 79 -6.65 0.40 -1.34
CA TRP A 79 -6.74 1.83 -1.59
C TRP A 79 -7.56 2.14 -2.83
N PHE A 80 -7.33 1.40 -3.93
CA PHE A 80 -8.09 1.56 -5.17
C PHE A 80 -9.58 1.26 -4.93
N PHE A 81 -9.89 0.16 -4.25
CA PHE A 81 -11.27 -0.19 -3.92
C PHE A 81 -11.97 0.93 -3.13
N ARG A 82 -11.32 1.38 -2.06
CA ARG A 82 -11.84 2.42 -1.17
C ARG A 82 -12.08 3.75 -1.88
N THR A 83 -11.13 4.18 -2.70
CA THR A 83 -11.15 5.51 -3.33
C THR A 83 -11.94 5.55 -4.63
N HIS A 84 -11.83 4.52 -5.49
CA HIS A 84 -12.41 4.53 -6.83
C HIS A 84 -13.74 3.79 -6.92
N MET A 85 -13.98 2.77 -6.08
CA MET A 85 -15.23 2.00 -6.10
C MET A 85 -16.20 2.49 -5.02
N GLU A 86 -15.72 2.68 -3.78
CA GLU A 86 -16.57 3.20 -2.70
C GLU A 86 -16.68 4.72 -2.70
N GLY A 87 -15.80 5.43 -3.42
CA GLY A 87 -15.78 6.90 -3.46
C GLY A 87 -15.38 7.53 -2.13
N GLN A 88 -14.61 6.83 -1.29
CA GLN A 88 -14.24 7.27 0.05
C GLN A 88 -12.75 7.59 0.13
N ARG A 89 -12.42 8.71 0.79
CA ARG A 89 -11.03 9.05 1.14
C ARG A 89 -10.39 7.95 1.97
N SER A 90 -9.11 7.68 1.72
CA SER A 90 -8.27 6.89 2.64
C SER A 90 -6.80 7.30 2.57
N ASN A 91 -6.44 8.25 3.42
CA ASN A 91 -5.05 8.66 3.57
C ASN A 91 -4.24 7.61 4.36
N GLU A 92 -4.91 6.84 5.20
CA GLU A 92 -4.32 5.78 6.01
C GLU A 92 -3.77 4.66 5.12
N LEU A 93 -4.53 4.25 4.10
CA LEU A 93 -4.06 3.25 3.12
C LEU A 93 -2.93 3.80 2.25
N LEU A 94 -3.00 5.08 1.85
CA LEU A 94 -1.89 5.71 1.14
C LEU A 94 -0.62 5.80 2.01
N GLN A 95 -0.77 6.04 3.32
CA GLN A 95 0.37 6.00 4.23
C GLN A 95 0.95 4.59 4.31
N LEU A 96 0.13 3.55 4.43
CA LEU A 96 0.60 2.16 4.44
C LEU A 96 1.34 1.81 3.14
N ILE A 97 0.85 2.25 1.99
CA ILE A 97 1.53 2.11 0.70
C ILE A 97 2.90 2.79 0.73
N ASN A 98 2.97 4.02 1.23
CA ASN A 98 4.22 4.80 1.29
C ASN A 98 5.22 4.18 2.26
N ASP A 99 4.78 3.75 3.45
CA ASP A 99 5.61 3.05 4.43
C ASP A 99 6.20 1.77 3.83
N THR A 100 5.37 0.98 3.15
CA THR A 100 5.81 -0.26 2.51
C THR A 100 6.80 0.01 1.37
N LYS A 101 6.58 1.03 0.53
CA LYS A 101 7.54 1.45 -0.50
C LYS A 101 8.90 1.81 0.10
N ILE A 102 8.91 2.60 1.17
CA ILE A 102 10.15 3.03 1.83
C ILE A 102 10.90 1.81 2.40
N ARG A 103 10.20 0.91 3.09
CA ARG A 103 10.79 -0.35 3.60
C ARG A 103 11.34 -1.21 2.47
N LEU A 104 10.62 -1.33 1.37
CA LEU A 104 11.08 -2.07 0.19
C LEU A 104 12.36 -1.44 -0.39
N TRP A 105 12.42 -0.11 -0.51
CA TRP A 105 13.62 0.60 -0.96
C TRP A 105 14.80 0.45 0.01
N GLN A 106 14.56 0.41 1.32
CA GLN A 106 15.59 0.11 2.31
C GLN A 106 16.18 -1.29 2.12
N LEU A 107 15.40 -2.26 1.65
CA LEU A 107 15.85 -3.62 1.39
C LEU A 107 16.51 -3.80 0.01
N GLU A 108 15.97 -3.18 -1.04
CA GLU A 108 16.37 -3.47 -2.42
C GLU A 108 17.39 -2.47 -3.01
N LEU A 109 17.37 -1.20 -2.61
CA LEU A 109 18.26 -0.21 -3.22
C LEU A 109 19.70 -0.40 -2.72
N PRO A 110 20.70 -0.44 -3.62
CA PRO A 110 22.11 -0.65 -3.24
C PRO A 110 22.79 0.61 -2.70
N PHE A 111 22.05 1.70 -2.48
CA PHE A 111 22.58 3.01 -2.09
C PHE A 111 21.78 3.65 -0.97
N HIS A 112 22.40 4.60 -0.28
CA HIS A 112 21.71 5.49 0.65
C HIS A 112 20.83 6.48 -0.12
N PHE A 113 19.63 6.73 0.40
CA PHE A 113 18.65 7.59 -0.28
C PHE A 113 17.90 8.49 0.68
N ARG A 114 17.48 9.64 0.15
CA ARG A 114 16.43 10.50 0.72
C ARG A 114 15.13 10.22 0.02
N VAL A 115 14.02 10.40 0.71
CA VAL A 115 12.68 10.33 0.12
C VAL A 115 12.28 11.73 -0.29
N LYS A 116 12.04 11.94 -1.59
CA LYS A 116 11.47 13.17 -2.11
C LYS A 116 9.95 13.05 -2.15
N LEU A 117 9.26 14.03 -1.58
CA LEU A 117 7.81 14.19 -1.74
C LEU A 117 7.51 14.99 -3.01
N SER A 118 6.59 14.48 -3.81
CA SER A 118 6.01 15.19 -4.95
C SER A 118 4.54 15.39 -4.67
N GLY A 119 4.21 16.57 -4.15
CA GLY A 119 2.83 17.00 -3.99
C GLY A 119 2.24 17.36 -5.35
N GLU A 120 1.06 16.86 -5.65
CA GLU A 120 0.20 17.51 -6.64
C GLU A 120 -0.47 18.73 -5.99
N PRO A 121 -0.93 19.72 -6.76
CA PRO A 121 -1.61 20.90 -6.22
C PRO A 121 -3.02 20.58 -5.73
N CYS A 122 -3.13 19.68 -4.75
CA CYS A 122 -4.37 19.25 -4.11
C CYS A 122 -4.81 20.15 -2.95
N CYS A 123 -3.85 20.73 -2.23
CA CYS A 123 -4.09 21.71 -1.18
C CYS A 123 -2.77 22.41 -0.81
N ALA A 124 -2.86 23.52 -0.06
CA ALA A 124 -1.69 24.28 0.39
C ALA A 124 -0.66 23.44 1.17
N TYR A 125 -1.11 22.38 1.85
CA TYR A 125 -0.22 21.45 2.52
C TYR A 125 0.54 20.54 1.54
N CYS A 126 -0.13 20.04 0.50
CA CYS A 126 0.52 19.29 -0.59
C CYS A 126 1.59 20.15 -1.28
N ASP A 127 1.28 21.42 -1.54
CA ASP A 127 2.19 22.39 -2.15
C ASP A 127 3.41 22.66 -1.26
N HIS A 128 3.19 22.80 0.04
CA HIS A 128 4.28 23.01 1.00
C HIS A 128 5.26 21.82 1.00
N LEU A 129 4.76 20.59 0.95
CA LEU A 129 5.57 19.37 0.95
C LEU A 129 6.27 19.10 -0.39
N HIS A 130 5.84 19.73 -1.48
CA HIS A 130 6.38 19.48 -2.81
C HIS A 130 7.88 19.77 -2.88
N GLY A 131 8.65 18.78 -3.31
CA GLY A 131 10.10 18.89 -3.47
C GLY A 131 10.89 18.78 -2.17
N GLN A 132 10.25 18.60 -1.01
CA GLN A 132 10.96 18.38 0.24
C GLN A 132 11.58 16.98 0.29
N PHE A 133 12.69 16.87 1.02
CA PHE A 133 13.49 15.66 1.17
C PHE A 133 13.54 15.24 2.63
N PHE A 134 13.31 13.95 2.88
CA PHE A 134 13.30 13.36 4.22
C PHE A 134 14.21 12.14 4.25
N LYS A 135 14.69 11.79 5.45
CA LYS A 135 15.25 10.45 5.66
C LYS A 135 14.11 9.42 5.67
N PRO A 136 14.38 8.17 5.25
CA PRO A 136 13.40 7.09 5.34
C PRO A 136 12.76 6.97 6.73
N ASP A 137 13.58 6.97 7.78
CA ASP A 137 13.11 6.74 9.16
C ASP A 137 12.26 7.90 9.69
N GLU A 138 12.53 9.14 9.27
CA GLU A 138 11.71 10.32 9.63
C GLU A 138 10.26 10.15 9.17
N ILE A 139 10.04 9.56 7.99
CA ILE A 139 8.69 9.28 7.47
C ILE A 139 8.06 8.10 8.20
N LEU A 140 8.81 7.04 8.45
CA LEU A 140 8.30 5.81 9.08
C LEU A 140 7.92 6.02 10.56
N GLU A 141 8.62 6.89 11.27
CA GLU A 141 8.36 7.23 12.67
C GLU A 141 7.19 8.21 12.80
N HIS A 142 7.01 9.10 11.83
CA HIS A 142 5.93 10.08 11.79
C HIS A 142 4.90 9.75 10.72
N ARG A 143 4.16 8.64 10.90
CA ARG A 143 3.11 8.15 9.98
C ARG A 143 2.08 9.21 9.54
N ALA A 144 1.90 10.27 10.32
CA ALA A 144 0.99 11.38 10.04
C ALA A 144 1.55 12.43 9.06
N PHE A 145 2.88 12.52 8.93
CA PHE A 145 3.57 13.72 8.48
C PHE A 145 3.37 14.08 7.00
N VAL A 146 2.87 13.17 6.17
CA VAL A 146 2.72 13.42 4.74
C VAL A 146 1.25 13.69 4.36
N LEU A 147 0.29 13.18 5.14
CA LEU A 147 -1.10 13.05 4.69
C LEU A 147 -2.14 13.60 5.68
N ASP A 148 -1.79 13.85 6.94
CA ASP A 148 -2.78 14.21 7.97
C ASP A 148 -3.40 15.59 7.73
N HIS A 149 -2.62 16.54 7.20
CA HIS A 149 -3.10 17.90 6.94
C HIS A 149 -3.63 18.10 5.50
N CYS A 150 -3.78 17.01 4.72
CA CYS A 150 -4.40 17.12 3.42
C CYS A 150 -5.92 17.39 3.57
N THR A 151 -6.36 18.51 3.00
CA THR A 151 -7.76 18.96 3.05
C THR A 151 -8.57 18.53 1.83
N SER A 152 -7.98 17.79 0.90
CA SER A 152 -8.69 17.27 -0.28
C SER A 152 -9.83 16.32 0.13
N GLU A 153 -11.01 16.54 -0.43
CA GLU A 153 -12.21 15.72 -0.17
C GLU A 153 -12.05 14.29 -0.71
N THR A 154 -11.27 14.12 -1.79
CA THR A 154 -10.99 12.81 -2.40
C THR A 154 -9.78 12.12 -1.78
N GLY A 155 -9.12 12.76 -0.81
CA GLY A 155 -7.86 12.31 -0.24
C GLY A 155 -6.63 12.88 -0.94
N CYS A 156 -5.47 12.60 -0.36
CA CYS A 156 -4.19 13.09 -0.85
C CYS A 156 -3.71 12.29 -2.07
N SER A 157 -3.09 12.95 -3.04
CA SER A 157 -2.43 12.31 -4.20
C SER A 157 -0.91 12.47 -4.19
N CYS A 158 -0.32 12.97 -3.08
CA CYS A 158 1.13 13.10 -2.94
C CYS A 158 1.84 11.76 -3.18
N THR A 159 2.92 11.80 -3.94
CA THR A 159 3.76 10.64 -4.23
C THR A 159 5.14 10.78 -3.60
N ILE A 160 5.78 9.66 -3.33
CA ILE A 160 7.16 9.60 -2.85
C ILE A 160 8.08 8.97 -3.89
N SER A 161 9.34 9.38 -3.89
CA SER A 161 10.38 8.78 -4.73
C SER A 161 11.71 8.71 -3.99
N PRO A 162 12.49 7.63 -4.16
CA PRO A 162 13.82 7.53 -3.57
C PRO A 162 14.81 8.31 -4.44
N ILE A 163 15.61 9.16 -3.81
CA ILE A 163 16.66 9.95 -4.46
C ILE A 163 17.99 9.54 -3.82
N ALA A 164 18.90 8.99 -4.63
CA ALA A 164 20.22 8.57 -4.18
C ALA A 164 20.99 9.75 -3.56
N GLU A 165 21.57 9.54 -2.38
CA GLU A 165 22.50 10.48 -1.78
C GLU A 165 23.82 10.49 -2.55
N ARG A 166 24.45 11.66 -2.61
CA ARG A 166 25.71 11.87 -3.31
C ARG A 166 26.75 12.47 -2.38
N ASP A 167 28.00 12.08 -2.56
CA ASP A 167 29.15 12.68 -1.87
C ASP A 167 29.50 14.06 -2.44
N GLU A 168 30.53 14.69 -1.89
CA GLU A 168 31.02 16.01 -2.33
C GLU A 168 31.51 16.02 -3.79
N ALA A 169 31.92 14.86 -4.32
CA ALA A 169 32.34 14.67 -5.71
C ALA A 169 31.16 14.33 -6.64
N GLY A 170 29.93 14.28 -6.12
CA GLY A 170 28.72 13.97 -6.85
C GLY A 170 28.51 12.47 -7.13
N GLN A 171 29.31 11.58 -6.53
CA GLN A 171 29.17 10.13 -6.69
C GLN A 171 28.08 9.59 -5.77
N ILE A 172 27.39 8.51 -6.19
CA ILE A 172 26.35 7.87 -5.39
C ILE A 172 26.98 7.18 -4.18
N ILE A 173 26.42 7.41 -3.00
CA ILE A 173 26.84 6.74 -1.76
C ILE A 173 26.20 5.35 -1.72
N LEU A 174 26.99 4.32 -2.01
CA LEU A 174 26.56 2.92 -1.92
C LEU A 174 26.40 2.49 -0.46
N LYS A 175 25.49 1.55 -0.20
CA LYS A 175 25.48 0.85 1.09
C LYS A 175 26.72 -0.03 1.14
N ASP A 176 27.38 -0.07 2.30
CA ASP A 176 28.47 -1.01 2.52
C ASP A 176 27.95 -2.41 2.18
N SER A 177 28.62 -3.08 1.24
CA SER A 177 28.32 -4.47 0.96
C SER A 177 28.67 -5.23 2.22
N ALA A 178 27.66 -5.57 3.02
CA ALA A 178 27.86 -6.48 4.13
C ALA A 178 28.48 -7.75 3.54
N ALA A 179 29.73 -7.99 3.88
CA ALA A 179 30.37 -9.28 3.71
C ALA A 179 29.49 -10.30 4.45
N ASN A 180 28.68 -11.04 3.69
CA ASN A 180 28.08 -12.29 4.11
C ASN A 180 28.97 -13.42 3.59
#